data_AF-A0A4S2KXG8-F1
#
_entry.id   AF-A0A4S2KXG8-F1
#
_cell.length_a   1.000
_cell.length_b   1.000
_cell.length_c   1.000
_cell.angle_alpha   90.00
_cell.angle_beta   90.00
_cell.angle_gamma   90.00
#
_symmetry.space_group_name_H-M   'P 1'
#
loop_
_entity.id
_entity.type
_entity.pdbx_description
1 polymer ?
#
loop_
_entity_poly.entity_id
_entity_poly.type
_entity_poly.pdbx_seq_one_letter_code
_entity_poly.pdbx_strand_id
1 'polypeptide(L)'
;MVATGTMLIAYLKHICGMLSIASYRIEKAMAINMQQNINQEKIIIIYKGIICAVDIHRKATKFSQVLIKSFEGSFFFLIAAGMVCLSSTLVQVREVTDHNEYVFATVYNVQWYMAPLPIQKMMLFLLQKGTKAFHIILGGIFIASMESAATVNI
;
A
#
# COMPACT_ATOMS: atom_id res chain seq x y z
N MET A 1 -11.55 -1.53 5.56
CA MET A 1 -10.52 -0.94 4.67
C MET A 1 -10.89 -0.98 3.19
N VAL A 2 -11.25 -2.14 2.62
CA VAL A 2 -11.57 -2.25 1.18
C VAL A 2 -12.73 -1.33 0.78
N ALA A 3 -13.84 -1.31 1.53
CA ALA A 3 -15.01 -0.46 1.21
C ALA A 3 -14.71 1.05 1.29
N THR A 4 -13.96 1.51 2.29
CA THR A 4 -13.58 2.92 2.43
C THR A 4 -12.61 3.35 1.32
N GLY A 5 -11.67 2.46 0.97
CA GLY A 5 -10.72 2.69 -0.13
C GLY A 5 -11.39 2.72 -1.51
N THR A 6 -12.32 1.81 -1.79
CA THR A 6 -13.08 1.81 -3.05
C THR A 6 -13.98 3.03 -3.16
N MET A 7 -14.60 3.47 -2.07
CA MET A 7 -15.42 4.68 -2.02
C MET A 7 -14.60 5.95 -2.31
N LEU A 8 -13.39 6.07 -1.74
CA LEU A 8 -12.47 7.17 -2.03
C LEU A 8 -12.05 7.20 -3.51
N ILE A 9 -11.67 6.04 -4.06
CA ILE A 9 -11.28 5.93 -5.48
C ILE A 9 -12.47 6.28 -6.39
N ALA A 10 -13.69 5.84 -6.05
CA ALA A 10 -14.90 6.20 -6.78
C ALA A 10 -15.16 7.71 -6.77
N TYR A 11 -15.03 8.36 -5.61
CA TYR A 11 -15.17 9.82 -5.50
C TYR A 11 -14.13 10.58 -6.33
N LEU A 12 -12.85 10.20 -6.23
CA LEU A 12 -11.78 10.83 -7.01
C LEU A 12 -12.01 10.66 -8.53
N LYS A 13 -12.43 9.46 -8.94
CA LYS A 13 -12.73 9.15 -10.35
C LYS A 13 -13.93 9.93 -10.86
N HIS A 14 -14.96 10.12 -10.03
CA HIS A 14 -16.12 10.95 -10.34
C HIS A 14 -15.76 12.44 -10.47
N ILE A 15 -14.91 12.97 -9.59
CA ILE A 15 -14.42 14.36 -9.66
C ILE A 15 -13.61 14.58 -10.93
N CYS A 16 -12.66 13.68 -11.24
CA CYS A 16 -11.90 13.72 -12.49
C CYS A 16 -12.81 13.65 -13.72
N GLY A 17 -13.83 12.79 -13.70
CA GLY A 17 -14.81 12.70 -14.80
C GLY A 17 -15.57 14.01 -15.02
N MET A 18 -16.08 14.63 -13.94
CA MET A 18 -16.76 15.92 -14.05
C MET A 18 -15.83 17.04 -14.55
N LEU A 19 -14.56 17.04 -14.16
CA LEU A 19 -13.55 17.99 -14.64
C LEU A 19 -13.21 17.80 -16.13
N SER A 20 -13.02 16.56 -16.59
CA SER A 20 -12.79 16.28 -18.02
C SER A 20 -13.97 16.70 -18.89
N ILE A 21 -15.21 16.49 -18.43
CA ILE A 21 -16.42 16.93 -19.14
C ILE A 21 -16.48 18.46 -19.21
N ALA A 22 -16.15 19.15 -18.12
CA ALA A 22 -16.08 20.61 -18.09
C ALA A 22 -15.00 21.14 -19.05
N SER A 23 -13.80 20.56 -19.03
CA SER A 23 -12.69 20.92 -19.91
C SER A 23 -13.04 20.75 -21.39
N TYR A 24 -13.64 19.62 -21.75
CA TYR A 24 -14.09 19.34 -23.13
C TYR A 24 -15.10 20.39 -23.63
N ARG A 25 -16.05 20.80 -22.78
CA ARG A 25 -17.04 21.83 -23.13
C ARG A 25 -16.41 23.21 -23.33
N ILE A 26 -15.39 23.53 -22.55
CA ILE A 26 -14.64 24.78 -22.67
C ILE A 26 -13.82 24.83 -23.97
N GLU A 27 -13.11 23.75 -24.28
CA GLU A 27 -12.30 23.63 -25.51
C GLU A 27 -13.18 23.75 -26.78
N LYS A 28 -14.32 23.06 -26.77
CA LYS A 28 -15.30 23.11 -27.87
C LYS A 28 -15.91 24.52 -28.05
N ALA A 29 -16.17 25.24 -26.96
CA ALA A 29 -16.69 26.60 -27.03
C ALA A 29 -15.64 27.61 -27.56
N MET A 30 -14.36 27.40 -27.25
CA MET A 30 -13.26 28.23 -27.80
C MET A 30 -13.03 28.00 -29.30
N ALA A 31 -13.08 26.74 -29.76
CA ALA A 31 -12.89 26.40 -31.17
C ALA A 31 -13.96 27.02 -32.10
N ILE A 32 -15.21 27.08 -31.66
CA ILE A 32 -16.31 27.70 -32.43
C ILE A 32 -16.12 29.23 -32.58
N ASN A 33 -15.42 29.88 -31.64
CA ASN A 33 -15.19 31.32 -31.67
C ASN A 33 -14.03 31.75 -32.59
N MET A 34 -13.10 30.86 -32.93
CA MET A 34 -12.01 31.17 -33.87
C MET A 34 -12.50 31.34 -35.32
N GLN A 35 -13.67 30.82 -35.68
CA GLN A 35 -14.15 30.77 -37.06
C GLN A 35 -15.09 31.92 -37.47
N GLN A 36 -15.43 32.84 -36.55
CA GLN A 36 -16.35 33.96 -36.83
C GLN A 36 -15.72 35.31 -36.46
N ASN A 37 -15.91 36.31 -37.34
CA ASN A 37 -15.52 37.71 -37.15
C ASN A 37 -16.01 38.24 -35.78
N ILE A 38 -15.08 38.70 -34.93
CA ILE A 38 -15.32 38.94 -33.51
C ILE A 38 -15.97 40.32 -33.31
N ASN A 39 -17.25 40.33 -32.93
CA ASN A 39 -17.98 41.53 -32.51
C ASN A 39 -17.78 41.80 -30.99
N GLN A 40 -17.99 43.03 -30.53
CA GLN A 40 -17.82 43.43 -29.12
C GLN A 40 -18.61 42.55 -28.12
N GLU A 41 -19.82 42.10 -28.48
CA GLU A 41 -20.63 41.18 -27.65
C GLU A 41 -19.98 39.81 -27.45
N LYS A 42 -19.27 39.28 -28.44
CA LYS A 42 -18.60 37.97 -28.33
C LYS A 42 -17.46 37.99 -27.33
N ILE A 43 -16.74 39.11 -27.24
CA ILE A 43 -15.63 39.29 -26.29
C ILE A 43 -16.17 39.23 -24.85
N ILE A 44 -17.31 39.85 -24.58
CA ILE A 44 -17.98 39.82 -23.26
C ILE A 44 -18.40 38.38 -22.91
N ILE A 45 -18.94 37.63 -23.87
CA ILE A 45 -19.35 36.23 -23.67
C ILE A 45 -18.15 35.33 -23.36
N ILE A 46 -17.03 35.50 -24.09
CA ILE A 46 -15.78 34.76 -23.84
C ILE A 46 -15.26 35.06 -22.43
N TYR A 47 -15.19 36.34 -22.05
CA TYR A 47 -14.68 36.76 -20.74
C TYR A 47 -15.52 36.17 -19.59
N LYS A 48 -16.84 36.16 -19.75
CA LYS A 48 -17.77 35.55 -18.77
C LYS A 48 -17.59 34.03 -18.68
N GLY A 49 -17.29 33.37 -19.81
CA GLY A 49 -16.95 31.94 -19.87
C GLY A 49 -15.65 31.61 -19.13
N ILE A 50 -14.62 32.43 -19.29
CA ILE A 50 -13.34 32.27 -18.59
C ILE A 50 -13.52 32.45 -17.08
N ILE A 51 -14.26 33.47 -16.63
CA ILE A 51 -14.56 33.67 -15.20
C ILE A 51 -15.29 32.46 -14.61
N CYS A 52 -16.30 31.94 -15.31
CA CYS A 52 -17.04 30.76 -14.87
C CYS A 52 -16.15 29.52 -14.78
N ALA A 53 -15.29 29.29 -15.78
CA ALA A 53 -14.32 28.19 -15.76
C ALA A 53 -13.34 28.30 -14.57
N VAL A 54 -12.84 29.52 -14.29
CA VAL A 54 -11.95 29.78 -13.16
C VAL A 54 -12.66 29.56 -11.82
N ASP A 55 -13.93 29.95 -11.68
CA ASP A 55 -14.70 29.73 -10.45
C ASP A 55 -14.97 28.22 -10.22
N ILE A 56 -15.38 27.48 -11.26
CA ILE A 56 -15.57 26.03 -11.20
C ILE A 56 -14.25 25.33 -10.83
N HIS A 57 -13.15 25.74 -11.44
CA HIS A 57 -11.83 25.21 -11.12
C HIS A 57 -11.45 25.49 -9.66
N ARG A 58 -11.64 26.73 -9.18
CA ARG A 58 -11.39 27.10 -7.78
C ARG A 58 -12.23 26.27 -6.81
N LYS A 59 -13.49 26.02 -7.13
CA LYS A 59 -14.41 25.22 -6.30
C LYS A 59 -14.00 23.74 -6.28
N ALA A 60 -13.57 23.20 -7.43
CA ALA A 60 -13.03 21.85 -7.52
C ALA A 60 -11.74 21.67 -6.70
N THR A 61 -10.83 22.65 -6.76
CA THR A 61 -9.58 22.64 -5.97
C THR A 61 -9.86 22.68 -4.48
N LYS A 62 -10.80 23.53 -4.02
CA LYS A 62 -11.23 23.54 -2.60
C LYS A 62 -11.83 22.22 -2.16
N PHE A 63 -12.70 21.63 -2.98
CA PHE A 63 -13.32 20.34 -2.68
C PHE A 63 -12.27 19.22 -2.56
N SER A 64 -11.31 19.19 -3.49
CA SER A 64 -10.17 18.26 -3.45
C SER A 64 -9.35 18.41 -2.16
N GLN A 65 -9.05 19.64 -1.74
CA GLN A 65 -8.34 19.89 -0.48
C GLN A 65 -9.11 19.39 0.75
N VAL A 66 -10.42 19.63 0.82
CA VAL A 66 -11.26 19.12 1.91
C VAL A 66 -11.26 17.60 1.93
N LEU A 67 -11.34 16.96 0.76
CA LEU A 67 -11.25 15.51 0.61
C LEU A 67 -9.91 14.99 1.15
N ILE A 68 -8.79 15.53 0.67
CA ILE A 68 -7.44 15.13 1.12
C ILE A 68 -7.30 15.27 2.64
N LYS A 69 -7.71 16.42 3.19
CA LYS A 69 -7.66 16.68 4.64
C LYS A 69 -8.53 15.73 5.46
N SER A 70 -9.67 15.31 4.93
CA SER A 70 -10.56 14.36 5.60
C SER A 70 -9.96 12.96 5.71
N PHE A 71 -9.12 12.55 4.75
CA PHE A 71 -8.52 11.21 4.72
C PHE A 71 -7.09 11.15 5.30
N GLU A 72 -6.41 12.28 5.47
CA GLU A 72 -5.05 12.39 6.02
C GLU A 72 -4.87 11.62 7.34
N GLY A 73 -5.78 11.83 8.30
CA GLY A 73 -5.74 11.11 9.58
C GLY A 73 -5.93 9.61 9.43
N SER A 74 -6.85 9.17 8.58
CA SER A 74 -7.08 7.73 8.34
C SER A 74 -5.85 7.05 7.75
N PHE A 75 -5.13 7.69 6.83
CA PHE A 75 -3.89 7.14 6.29
C PHE A 75 -2.78 7.05 7.35
N PHE A 76 -2.66 8.06 8.21
CA PHE A 76 -1.71 8.03 9.31
C PHE A 76 -1.95 6.84 10.25
N PHE A 77 -3.20 6.63 10.67
CA PHE A 77 -3.55 5.47 11.50
C PHE A 77 -3.30 4.13 10.81
N LEU A 78 -3.58 4.02 9.51
CA LEU A 78 -3.32 2.80 8.74
C LEU A 78 -1.82 2.49 8.64
N ILE A 79 -0.99 3.50 8.41
CA ILE A 79 0.47 3.35 8.36
C ILE A 79 0.99 2.93 9.74
N ALA A 80 0.54 3.60 10.81
CA ALA A 80 0.95 3.26 12.18
C ALA A 80 0.55 1.82 12.56
N ALA A 81 -0.69 1.42 12.27
CA ALA A 81 -1.15 0.06 12.51
C ALA A 81 -0.36 -0.97 11.70
N GLY A 82 -0.06 -0.68 10.42
CA GLY A 82 0.79 -1.52 9.58
C GLY A 82 2.19 -1.72 10.16
N MET A 83 2.82 -0.65 10.64
CA MET A 83 4.14 -0.70 11.29
C MET A 83 4.12 -1.53 12.58
N VAL A 84 3.08 -1.39 13.40
CA VAL A 84 2.91 -2.18 14.63
C VAL A 84 2.72 -3.67 14.31
N CYS A 85 1.87 -4.00 13.34
CA CYS A 85 1.66 -5.39 12.92
C CYS A 85 2.96 -6.04 12.40
N LEU A 86 3.69 -5.33 11.54
CA LEU A 86 4.98 -5.80 11.01
C LEU A 86 5.99 -6.04 12.12
N SER A 87 6.17 -5.07 13.03
CA SER A 87 7.10 -5.20 14.15
C SER A 87 6.72 -6.35 15.09
N SER A 88 5.43 -6.52 15.42
CA SER A 88 4.98 -7.66 16.24
C SER A 88 5.24 -9.02 15.59
N THR A 89 5.16 -9.10 14.26
CA THR A 89 5.45 -10.33 13.50
C THR A 89 6.94 -10.63 13.53
N LEU A 90 7.78 -9.61 13.35
CA LEU A 90 9.23 -9.75 13.41
C LEU A 90 9.70 -10.20 14.79
N VAL A 91 9.11 -9.69 15.87
CA VAL A 91 9.42 -10.13 17.24
C VAL A 91 9.07 -11.60 17.45
N GLN A 92 7.88 -12.04 17.02
CA GLN A 92 7.48 -13.46 17.14
C GLN A 92 8.41 -14.40 16.37
N VAL A 93 8.79 -14.02 15.14
CA VAL A 93 9.74 -14.80 14.32
C VAL A 93 11.10 -14.89 15.03
N ARG A 94 11.56 -13.79 15.64
CA ARG A 94 12.82 -13.76 16.38
C ARG A 94 12.78 -14.67 17.61
N GLU A 95 11.72 -14.60 18.43
CA GLU A 95 11.58 -15.47 19.61
C GLU A 95 11.60 -16.97 19.24
N VAL A 96 10.92 -17.34 18.15
CA VAL A 96 10.95 -18.72 17.62
C VAL A 96 12.37 -19.10 17.17
N THR A 97 13.10 -18.17 16.57
CA THR A 97 14.47 -18.40 16.09
C THR A 97 15.44 -18.57 17.26
N ASP A 98 15.37 -17.70 18.27
CA ASP A 98 16.20 -17.75 19.48
C ASP A 98 15.94 -19.04 20.28
N HIS A 99 14.67 -19.46 20.41
CA HIS A 99 14.33 -20.73 21.07
C HIS A 99 14.84 -21.94 20.28
N ASN A 100 14.72 -21.91 18.95
CA ASN A 100 15.24 -22.97 18.11
C ASN A 100 16.77 -23.07 18.22
N GLU A 101 17.49 -21.94 18.24
CA GLU A 101 18.94 -21.91 18.47
C GLU A 101 19.34 -22.50 19.83
N TYR A 102 18.60 -22.18 20.89
CA TYR A 102 18.84 -22.74 22.22
C TYR A 102 18.62 -24.26 22.26
N VAL A 103 17.53 -24.75 21.66
CA VAL A 103 17.26 -26.19 21.53
C VAL A 103 18.39 -26.86 20.73
N PHE A 104 18.82 -26.24 19.63
CA PHE A 104 19.90 -26.73 18.79
C PHE A 104 21.23 -26.80 19.54
N ALA A 105 21.57 -25.75 20.29
CA ALA A 105 22.78 -25.67 21.12
C ALA A 105 22.75 -26.72 22.24
N THR A 106 21.59 -26.95 22.85
CA THR A 106 21.42 -27.97 23.89
C THR A 106 21.58 -29.38 23.32
N VAL A 107 20.92 -29.66 22.19
CA VAL A 107 21.01 -30.94 21.47
C VAL A 107 22.46 -31.20 20.99
N TYR A 108 23.17 -30.16 20.54
CA TYR A 108 24.56 -30.27 20.11
C TYR A 108 25.52 -30.58 21.26
N ASN A 109 25.34 -29.93 22.42
CA ASN A 109 26.20 -30.12 23.59
C ASN A 109 25.92 -31.42 24.36
N VAL A 110 24.73 -32.01 24.21
CA VAL A 110 24.44 -33.35 24.75
C VAL A 110 25.36 -34.38 24.10
N GLN A 111 25.90 -35.32 24.87
CA GLN A 111 26.74 -36.42 24.35
C GLN A 111 25.92 -37.50 23.61
N TRP A 112 25.08 -37.07 22.66
CA TRP A 112 24.18 -37.94 21.88
C TRP A 112 24.93 -39.00 21.06
N TYR A 113 26.24 -38.78 20.83
CA TYR A 113 27.11 -39.74 20.15
C TYR A 113 27.37 -41.03 20.95
N MET A 114 27.05 -41.05 22.26
CA MET A 114 27.13 -42.25 23.10
C MET A 114 25.80 -43.02 23.21
N ALA A 115 24.71 -42.47 22.65
CA ALA A 115 23.40 -43.11 22.66
C ALA A 115 23.32 -44.24 21.59
N PRO A 116 22.41 -45.22 21.76
CA PRO A 116 22.14 -46.25 20.74
C PRO A 116 21.86 -45.68 19.34
N LEU A 117 22.31 -46.38 18.29
CA LEU A 117 22.19 -46.01 16.87
C LEU A 117 20.82 -45.43 16.42
N PRO A 118 19.65 -45.95 16.83
CA PRO A 118 18.36 -45.35 16.44
C PRO A 118 18.17 -43.92 16.97
N ILE A 119 18.68 -43.61 18.16
CA ILE A 119 18.59 -42.28 18.78
C ILE A 119 19.56 -41.31 18.10
N GLN A 120 20.78 -41.76 17.76
CA GLN A 120 21.75 -40.94 17.00
C GLN A 120 21.19 -40.49 15.65
N LYS A 121 20.55 -41.38 14.88
CA LYS A 121 19.93 -41.03 13.59
C LYS A 121 18.80 -40.01 13.74
N MET A 122 18.01 -40.14 14.79
CA MET A 122 16.89 -39.24 15.07
C MET A 122 17.40 -37.82 15.46
N MET A 123 18.49 -37.74 16.22
CA MET A 123 19.16 -36.47 16.57
C MET A 123 19.82 -35.80 15.36
N LEU A 124 20.48 -36.57 14.49
CA LEU A 124 21.03 -36.08 13.22
C LEU A 124 19.95 -35.48 12.31
N PHE A 125 18.77 -36.09 12.25
CA PHE A 125 17.64 -35.56 11.50
C PHE A 125 17.11 -34.24 12.10
N LEU A 126 17.04 -34.12 13.43
CA LEU A 126 16.66 -32.88 14.12
C LEU A 126 17.65 -31.75 13.83
N LEU A 127 18.96 -32.03 13.88
CA LEU A 127 20.01 -31.05 13.52
C LEU A 127 19.94 -30.67 12.03
N GLN A 128 19.75 -31.63 11.14
CA GLN A 128 19.68 -31.35 9.69
C GLN A 128 18.40 -30.61 9.28
N LYS A 129 17.31 -30.74 10.04
CA LYS A 129 16.01 -30.12 9.72
C LYS A 129 15.77 -28.81 10.46
N GLY A 130 16.37 -28.59 11.63
CA GLY A 130 16.27 -27.34 12.41
C GLY A 130 16.99 -26.14 11.78
N THR A 131 17.78 -26.37 10.72
CA THR A 131 18.39 -25.33 9.86
C THR A 131 17.52 -24.93 8.67
N LYS A 132 16.38 -25.60 8.43
CA LYS A 132 15.45 -25.23 7.35
C LYS A 132 14.44 -24.21 7.87
N ALA A 133 14.38 -23.05 7.20
CA ALA A 133 13.58 -21.90 7.57
C ALA A 133 12.13 -22.28 7.94
N PHE A 134 11.66 -21.80 9.09
CA PHE A 134 10.28 -21.98 9.52
C PHE A 134 9.36 -21.13 8.65
N HIS A 135 8.44 -21.79 7.95
CA HIS A 135 7.37 -21.13 7.21
C HIS A 135 6.21 -20.85 8.16
N ILE A 136 6.08 -19.60 8.61
CA ILE A 136 4.88 -19.17 9.34
C ILE A 136 3.85 -18.71 8.30
N ILE A 137 2.74 -19.46 8.22
CA ILE A 137 1.61 -19.13 7.35
C ILE A 137 0.68 -18.19 8.12
N LEU A 138 0.74 -16.89 7.81
CA LEU A 138 -0.14 -15.90 8.43
C LEU A 138 -1.40 -15.74 7.57
N GLY A 139 -2.55 -16.19 8.11
CA GLY A 139 -3.89 -15.85 7.58
C GLY A 139 -4.17 -16.26 6.12
N GLY A 140 -3.43 -17.22 5.55
CA GLY A 140 -3.63 -17.73 4.19
C GLY A 140 -3.15 -16.82 3.06
N ILE A 141 -2.51 -15.67 3.33
CA ILE A 141 -2.15 -14.69 2.29
C ILE A 141 -0.63 -14.46 2.21
N PHE A 142 0.13 -14.62 3.31
CA PHE A 142 1.58 -14.45 3.29
C PHE A 142 2.30 -15.61 3.95
N ILE A 143 3.15 -16.26 3.14
CA ILE A 143 4.17 -17.18 3.60
C ILE A 143 5.36 -16.31 4.03
N ALA A 144 5.48 -16.04 5.33
CA ALA A 144 6.69 -15.43 5.87
C ALA A 144 7.77 -16.53 5.93
N SER A 145 8.49 -16.69 4.82
CA SER A 145 9.74 -17.46 4.77
C SER A 145 10.90 -16.48 4.71
N MET A 146 11.90 -16.66 5.56
CA MET A 146 13.08 -15.79 5.67
C MET A 146 13.84 -15.59 4.34
N GLU A 147 13.62 -16.43 3.33
CA GLU A 147 14.22 -16.25 1.99
C GLU A 147 13.73 -14.99 1.25
N SER A 148 12.52 -14.48 1.54
CA SER A 148 11.97 -13.29 0.84
C SER A 148 12.50 -11.96 1.39
N ALA A 149 13.09 -11.95 2.59
CA ALA A 149 13.79 -10.78 3.13
C ALA A 149 15.23 -10.65 2.58
N ALA A 150 15.84 -11.76 2.15
CA ALA A 150 17.17 -11.78 1.56
C ALA A 150 17.21 -11.38 0.08
N THR A 151 16.06 -11.23 -0.59
CA THR A 151 15.99 -10.87 -2.02
C THR A 151 15.78 -9.37 -2.28
N VAL A 152 15.74 -8.53 -1.25
CA VAL A 152 15.93 -7.08 -1.41
C VAL A 152 17.43 -6.80 -1.33
N ASN A 153 18.12 -7.04 -2.44
CA ASN A 153 19.45 -6.48 -2.65
C ASN A 153 19.31 -4.95 -2.71
N ILE A 154 20.00 -4.26 -1.81
CA ILE A 154 20.37 -2.85 -1.91
C ILE A 154 21.67 -2.78 -2.68
#